data_AF-A0A2A4CQV8-F1
#
_entry.id   AF-A0A2A4CQV8-F1
#
_cell.length_a   1.000
_cell.length_b   1.000
_cell.length_c   1.000
_cell.angle_alpha   90.00
_cell.angle_beta   90.00
_cell.angle_gamma   90.00
#
_symmetry.space_group_name_H-M   'P 1'
#
loop_
_entity.id
_entity.type
_entity.pdbx_description
1 polymer ?
#
loop_
_entity_poly.entity_id
_entity_poly.type
_entity_poly.pdbx_seq_one_letter_code
_entity_poly.pdbx_strand_id
1 'polypeptide(L)'
;MIPTSEIDPRIAAHLLPGEQVLWQGAPRKGTFFGPPQFAVLGGLVAVGVALAAGLLDGAFPALAGSSDAMRYLPALAAIVAAALIAQRDWMRRGPLWSYAITDRRLLSILGGRVVRSLTPAELDQTRLEIEGDTVYWARSPRKSDDHGVPDGFRRGPDHPLIGFHGQDDPNALRQRIRAWRTGLTASKVAQTQAFLTEAPEPAPMPAEAATPAAAPETETEPGWYLHGETGVSLRVPEGWEVTVCQRTAKKVPLLGTVMNESEPQPYSGPAGWNLLRAQGAPDVLFNLYLRPGGIEKTLQEIVGDRWSGLAGLRLLDQEPDLVLPGGYRGFALRRLGPGAQAARSEEAPETVLHQAWLTNGQFTLEVQASSPLDHPVYDAAITKMMHGISA
;
A
#
# COMPACT_ATOMS: atom_id res chain seq x y z
N MET A 1 2.54 -21.62 0.24
CA MET A 1 2.59 -20.93 -1.06
C MET A 1 1.62 -21.64 -1.99
N ILE A 2 0.80 -20.89 -2.74
CA ILE A 2 -0.14 -21.46 -3.72
C ILE A 2 0.58 -21.59 -5.07
N PRO A 3 0.60 -22.77 -5.73
CA PRO A 3 1.17 -22.92 -7.06
C PRO A 3 0.52 -21.95 -8.06
N THR A 4 1.29 -21.39 -9.00
CA THR A 4 0.80 -20.39 -9.97
C THR A 4 -0.42 -20.87 -10.76
N SER A 5 -0.50 -22.17 -11.07
CA SER A 5 -1.63 -22.81 -11.76
C SER A 5 -2.93 -22.83 -10.96
N GLU A 6 -2.87 -22.64 -9.64
CA GLU A 6 -4.00 -22.69 -8.71
C GLU A 6 -4.46 -21.29 -8.24
N ILE A 7 -3.73 -20.24 -8.63
CA ILE A 7 -4.07 -18.86 -8.30
C ILE A 7 -5.33 -18.47 -9.08
N ASP A 8 -6.31 -17.87 -8.39
CA ASP A 8 -7.49 -17.29 -9.04
C ASP A 8 -7.02 -16.32 -10.15
N PRO A 9 -7.43 -16.50 -11.42
CA PRO A 9 -7.02 -15.64 -12.52
C PRO A 9 -7.27 -14.15 -12.26
N ARG A 10 -8.29 -13.84 -11.45
CA ARG A 10 -8.61 -12.47 -11.04
C ARG A 10 -7.56 -11.90 -10.09
N ILE A 11 -6.95 -12.72 -9.24
CA ILE A 11 -5.84 -12.33 -8.38
C ILE A 11 -4.57 -12.23 -9.21
N ALA A 12 -4.29 -13.23 -10.05
CA ALA A 12 -3.08 -13.31 -10.87
C ALA A 12 -2.88 -12.06 -11.74
N ALA A 13 -3.95 -11.50 -12.30
CA ALA A 13 -3.91 -10.30 -13.14
C ALA A 13 -3.43 -9.02 -12.42
N HIS A 14 -3.36 -9.02 -11.08
CA HIS A 14 -3.00 -7.85 -10.27
C HIS A 14 -1.73 -8.04 -9.45
N LEU A 15 -1.01 -9.15 -9.63
CA LEU A 15 0.25 -9.40 -8.95
C LEU A 15 1.37 -8.54 -9.57
N LEU A 16 2.20 -7.95 -8.72
CA LEU A 16 3.43 -7.31 -9.14
C LEU A 16 4.45 -8.37 -9.60
N PRO A 17 5.45 -8.00 -10.41
CA PRO A 17 6.54 -8.91 -10.75
C PRO A 17 7.18 -9.53 -9.50
N GLY A 18 7.21 -10.87 -9.47
CA GLY A 18 7.73 -11.66 -8.35
C GLY A 18 6.86 -11.70 -7.09
N GLU A 19 5.64 -11.15 -7.10
CA GLU A 19 4.70 -11.24 -5.98
C GLU A 19 4.04 -12.63 -5.93
N GLN A 20 3.99 -13.24 -4.74
CA GLN A 20 3.52 -14.60 -4.52
C GLN A 20 2.25 -14.63 -3.66
N VAL A 21 1.31 -15.52 -4.01
CA VAL A 21 0.07 -15.69 -3.22
C VAL A 21 0.29 -16.71 -2.11
N LEU A 22 0.12 -16.26 -0.87
CA LEU A 22 0.24 -17.08 0.34
C LEU A 22 -1.10 -17.68 0.75
N TRP A 23 -2.19 -16.97 0.46
CA TRP A 23 -3.56 -17.42 0.68
C TRP A 23 -4.50 -16.70 -0.29
N GLN A 24 -5.56 -17.41 -0.70
CA GLN A 24 -6.67 -16.84 -1.43
C GLN A 24 -8.00 -17.29 -0.82
N GLY A 25 -9.02 -16.45 -0.94
CA GLY A 25 -10.36 -16.76 -0.46
C GLY A 25 -11.42 -15.92 -1.14
N ALA A 26 -12.68 -16.21 -0.82
CA ALA A 26 -13.83 -15.50 -1.31
C ALA A 26 -14.88 -15.42 -0.20
N PRO A 27 -15.77 -14.42 -0.20
CA PRO A 27 -16.85 -14.35 0.76
C PRO A 27 -17.81 -15.53 0.57
N ARG A 28 -18.34 -16.07 1.67
CA ARG A 28 -19.42 -17.06 1.66
C ARG A 28 -20.60 -16.59 0.81
N LYS A 29 -21.31 -17.54 0.20
CA LYS A 29 -22.57 -17.26 -0.48
C LYS A 29 -23.53 -16.57 0.50
N GLY A 30 -24.09 -15.43 0.11
CA GLY A 30 -25.01 -14.66 0.96
C GLY A 30 -24.34 -13.74 2.00
N THR A 31 -23.00 -13.61 2.01
CA THR A 31 -22.31 -12.67 2.92
C THR A 31 -22.89 -11.25 2.88
N PHE A 32 -23.18 -10.77 1.68
CA PHE A 32 -23.64 -9.39 1.46
C PHE A 32 -25.17 -9.23 1.56
N PHE A 33 -25.88 -10.19 2.17
CA PHE A 33 -27.29 -10.05 2.50
C PHE A 33 -27.48 -9.22 3.76
N GLY A 34 -28.09 -8.04 3.63
CA GLY A 34 -28.56 -7.27 4.78
C GLY A 34 -30.04 -7.57 5.10
N PRO A 35 -30.48 -7.22 6.33
CA PRO A 35 -31.90 -7.21 6.69
C PRO A 35 -32.85 -6.48 5.71
N PRO A 36 -32.51 -5.32 5.11
CA PRO A 36 -33.44 -4.62 4.22
C PRO A 36 -33.65 -5.33 2.89
N GLN A 37 -32.65 -6.05 2.37
CA GLN A 37 -32.81 -6.82 1.13
C GLN A 37 -33.76 -8.02 1.37
N PHE A 38 -33.69 -8.66 2.54
CA PHE A 38 -34.71 -9.63 2.95
C PHE A 38 -36.10 -8.99 3.09
N ALA A 39 -36.19 -7.78 3.64
CA ALA A 39 -37.45 -7.08 3.78
C ALA A 39 -38.07 -6.70 2.43
N VAL A 40 -37.27 -6.24 1.46
CA VAL A 40 -37.74 -5.91 0.10
C VAL A 40 -38.17 -7.18 -0.65
N LEU A 41 -37.37 -8.24 -0.60
CA LEU A 41 -37.72 -9.52 -1.24
C LEU A 41 -38.97 -10.14 -0.61
N GLY A 42 -39.02 -10.19 0.73
CA GLY A 42 -40.17 -10.69 1.48
C GLY A 42 -41.41 -9.84 1.25
N GLY A 43 -41.27 -8.52 1.17
CA GLY A 43 -42.34 -7.58 0.87
C GLY A 43 -42.90 -7.76 -0.54
N LEU A 44 -42.05 -7.89 -1.57
CA LEU A 44 -42.50 -8.14 -2.94
C LEU A 44 -43.21 -9.50 -3.08
N VAL A 45 -42.70 -10.53 -2.42
CA VAL A 45 -43.37 -11.85 -2.38
C VAL A 45 -44.71 -11.75 -1.66
N ALA A 46 -44.77 -11.08 -0.50
CA ALA A 46 -46.00 -10.90 0.26
C ALA A 46 -47.05 -10.09 -0.53
N VAL A 47 -46.64 -9.02 -1.23
CA VAL A 47 -47.51 -8.25 -2.13
C VAL A 47 -48.01 -9.12 -3.28
N GLY A 48 -47.13 -9.91 -3.91
CA GLY A 48 -47.53 -10.85 -4.96
C GLY A 48 -48.58 -11.86 -4.49
N VAL A 49 -48.37 -12.46 -3.32
CA VAL A 49 -49.32 -13.41 -2.71
C VAL A 49 -50.64 -12.72 -2.34
N ALA A 50 -50.59 -11.52 -1.76
CA ALA A 50 -51.77 -10.76 -1.38
C ALA A 50 -52.60 -10.30 -2.60
N LEU A 51 -51.95 -9.94 -3.71
CA LEU A 51 -52.61 -9.66 -5.00
C LEU A 51 -53.28 -10.92 -5.57
N ALA A 52 -52.59 -12.07 -5.55
CA ALA A 52 -53.15 -13.33 -6.04
C ALA A 52 -54.35 -13.81 -5.21
N ALA A 53 -54.34 -13.54 -3.90
CA ALA A 53 -55.43 -13.87 -2.98
C ALA A 53 -56.57 -12.82 -2.95
N GLY A 54 -56.48 -11.73 -3.72
CA GLY A 54 -57.47 -10.65 -3.74
C GLY A 54 -57.52 -9.79 -2.47
N LEU A 55 -56.52 -9.91 -1.59
CA LEU A 55 -56.46 -9.21 -0.30
C LEU A 55 -56.18 -7.70 -0.45
N LEU A 56 -55.79 -7.26 -1.64
CA LEU A 56 -55.47 -5.87 -1.97
C LEU A 56 -56.48 -5.21 -2.93
N ASP A 57 -57.62 -5.86 -3.20
CA ASP A 57 -58.64 -5.36 -4.12
C ASP A 57 -59.17 -3.97 -3.73
N GLY A 58 -59.27 -3.68 -2.43
CA GLY A 58 -59.69 -2.37 -1.91
C GLY A 58 -58.66 -1.25 -2.11
N ALA A 59 -57.37 -1.61 -2.17
CA ALA A 59 -56.28 -0.65 -2.43
C ALA A 59 -56.08 -0.42 -3.94
N PHE A 60 -56.50 -1.37 -4.77
CA PHE A 60 -56.40 -1.32 -6.23
C PHE A 60 -57.76 -1.62 -6.88
N PRO A 61 -58.70 -0.66 -6.87
CA PRO A 61 -60.06 -0.88 -7.34
C PRO A 61 -60.16 -1.24 -8.83
N ALA A 62 -59.13 -0.94 -9.63
CA ALA A 62 -59.02 -1.41 -11.02
C ALA A 62 -58.84 -2.94 -11.15
N LEU A 63 -58.47 -3.62 -10.07
CA LEU A 63 -58.36 -5.08 -9.97
C LEU A 63 -59.58 -5.72 -9.27
N ALA A 64 -60.40 -4.91 -8.61
CA ALA A 64 -61.64 -5.36 -7.99
C ALA A 64 -62.69 -5.64 -9.09
N GLY A 65 -63.07 -6.91 -9.25
CA GLY A 65 -64.02 -7.36 -10.28
C GLY A 65 -63.42 -7.69 -11.65
N SER A 66 -62.09 -7.64 -11.79
CA SER A 66 -61.41 -8.14 -12.99
C SER A 66 -61.32 -9.67 -12.97
N SER A 67 -61.20 -10.29 -14.15
CA SER A 67 -61.04 -11.75 -14.27
C SER A 67 -59.80 -12.23 -13.52
N ASP A 68 -59.81 -13.49 -13.07
CA ASP A 68 -58.68 -14.14 -12.39
C ASP A 68 -57.33 -13.87 -13.09
N ALA A 69 -57.30 -13.87 -14.42
CA ALA A 69 -56.11 -13.58 -15.23
C ALA A 69 -55.52 -12.17 -15.01
N MET A 70 -56.36 -11.15 -14.76
CA MET A 70 -55.90 -9.79 -14.47
C MET A 70 -55.31 -9.63 -13.07
N ARG A 71 -55.64 -10.54 -12.13
CA ARG A 71 -55.07 -10.56 -10.76
C ARG A 71 -53.74 -11.30 -10.71
N TYR A 72 -53.62 -12.41 -11.45
CA TYR A 72 -52.40 -13.21 -11.47
C TYR A 72 -51.23 -12.55 -12.21
N LEU A 73 -51.48 -11.72 -13.23
CA LEU A 73 -50.44 -10.99 -13.96
C LEU A 73 -49.56 -10.07 -13.08
N PRO A 74 -50.12 -9.13 -12.31
CA PRO A 74 -49.32 -8.27 -11.42
C PRO A 74 -48.73 -9.04 -10.23
N ALA A 75 -49.43 -10.08 -9.72
CA ALA A 75 -48.90 -10.97 -8.69
C ALA A 75 -47.63 -11.71 -9.17
N LEU A 76 -47.68 -12.28 -10.38
CA LEU A 76 -46.55 -12.94 -11.02
C LEU A 76 -45.42 -11.95 -11.28
N ALA A 77 -45.74 -10.74 -11.74
CA ALA A 77 -44.74 -9.69 -11.98
C ALA A 77 -43.99 -9.30 -10.69
N ALA A 78 -44.68 -9.20 -9.55
CA ALA A 78 -44.05 -8.90 -8.26
C ALA A 78 -43.12 -10.02 -7.79
N ILE A 79 -43.55 -11.29 -7.93
CA ILE A 79 -42.73 -12.46 -7.58
C ILE A 79 -41.52 -12.60 -8.52
N VAL A 80 -41.71 -12.40 -9.83
CA VAL A 80 -40.62 -12.40 -10.82
C VAL A 80 -39.65 -11.25 -10.58
N ALA A 81 -40.13 -10.05 -10.23
CA ALA A 81 -39.27 -8.93 -9.86
C ALA A 81 -38.45 -9.26 -8.61
N ALA A 82 -39.04 -9.88 -7.58
CA ALA A 82 -38.29 -10.36 -6.41
C ALA A 82 -37.22 -11.38 -6.82
N ALA A 83 -37.56 -12.35 -7.66
CA ALA A 83 -36.62 -13.35 -8.16
C ALA A 83 -35.47 -12.73 -8.99
N LEU A 84 -35.77 -11.74 -9.83
CA LEU A 84 -34.77 -11.03 -10.64
C LEU A 84 -33.85 -10.14 -9.80
N ILE A 85 -34.39 -9.44 -8.78
CA ILE A 85 -33.61 -8.66 -7.82
C ILE A 85 -32.69 -9.60 -7.02
N ALA A 86 -33.23 -10.72 -6.52
CA ALA A 86 -32.43 -11.76 -5.87
C ALA A 86 -31.35 -12.31 -6.82
N GLN A 87 -31.64 -12.58 -8.09
CA GLN A 87 -30.64 -13.10 -9.02
C GLN A 87 -29.55 -12.07 -9.35
N ARG A 88 -29.94 -10.83 -9.67
CA ARG A 88 -29.04 -9.74 -10.07
C ARG A 88 -28.15 -9.29 -8.93
N ASP A 89 -28.71 -9.05 -7.76
CA ASP A 89 -27.97 -8.51 -6.62
C ASP A 89 -27.31 -9.60 -5.79
N TRP A 90 -27.87 -10.83 -5.76
CA TRP A 90 -27.39 -11.92 -4.91
C TRP A 90 -26.45 -12.91 -5.61
N MET A 91 -26.73 -13.39 -6.82
CA MET A 91 -25.84 -14.37 -7.46
C MET A 91 -24.61 -13.76 -8.12
N ARG A 92 -24.64 -12.47 -8.46
CA ARG A 92 -23.51 -11.85 -9.17
C ARG A 92 -22.47 -11.27 -8.22
N ARG A 93 -22.84 -10.68 -7.08
CA ARG A 93 -21.86 -9.91 -6.27
C ARG A 93 -20.85 -10.78 -5.53
N GLY A 94 -21.29 -11.78 -4.76
CA GLY A 94 -20.39 -12.64 -3.99
C GLY A 94 -19.31 -13.31 -4.85
N PRO A 95 -19.68 -13.95 -5.97
CA PRO A 95 -18.72 -14.56 -6.88
C PRO A 95 -17.79 -13.56 -7.58
N LEU A 96 -18.07 -12.26 -7.57
CA LEU A 96 -17.16 -11.25 -8.15
C LEU A 96 -16.05 -10.83 -7.19
N TRP A 97 -16.16 -11.17 -5.90
CA TRP A 97 -15.13 -10.90 -4.91
C TRP A 97 -14.06 -11.98 -4.89
N SER A 98 -12.81 -11.55 -4.79
CA SER A 98 -11.67 -12.39 -4.43
C SER A 98 -10.82 -11.65 -3.40
N TYR A 99 -10.31 -12.39 -2.43
CA TYR A 99 -9.37 -11.92 -1.42
C TYR A 99 -8.05 -12.65 -1.56
N ALA A 100 -6.95 -11.96 -1.32
CA ALA A 100 -5.63 -12.56 -1.29
C ALA A 100 -4.78 -12.01 -0.15
N ILE A 101 -3.96 -12.87 0.44
CA ILE A 101 -2.78 -12.48 1.22
C ILE A 101 -1.58 -12.85 0.35
N THR A 102 -0.82 -11.87 -0.08
CA THR A 102 0.43 -12.08 -0.84
C THR A 102 1.63 -11.96 0.08
N ASP A 103 2.82 -12.26 -0.40
CA ASP A 103 4.08 -11.96 0.29
C ASP A 103 4.38 -10.45 0.40
N ARG A 104 3.52 -9.58 -0.12
CA ARG A 104 3.71 -8.11 -0.07
C ARG A 104 2.55 -7.35 0.54
N ARG A 105 1.31 -7.80 0.35
CA ARG A 105 0.10 -7.03 0.71
C ARG A 105 -1.16 -7.91 0.82
N LEU A 106 -2.20 -7.31 1.40
CA LEU A 106 -3.57 -7.82 1.37
C LEU A 106 -4.29 -7.24 0.16
N LEU A 107 -5.02 -8.06 -0.58
CA LEU A 107 -5.79 -7.65 -1.76
C LEU A 107 -7.27 -7.98 -1.58
N SER A 108 -8.12 -7.01 -1.91
CA SER A 108 -9.54 -7.21 -2.16
C SER A 108 -9.86 -6.80 -3.58
N ILE A 109 -10.40 -7.74 -4.36
CA ILE A 109 -10.68 -7.59 -5.77
C ILE A 109 -12.19 -7.74 -5.98
N LEU A 110 -12.78 -6.84 -6.76
CA LEU A 110 -14.19 -6.88 -7.13
C LEU A 110 -14.30 -6.78 -8.65
N GLY A 111 -14.88 -7.82 -9.27
CA GLY A 111 -15.16 -7.81 -10.71
C GLY A 111 -13.91 -7.61 -11.57
N GLY A 112 -12.78 -8.18 -11.13
CA GLY A 112 -11.50 -8.05 -11.83
C GLY A 112 -10.77 -6.73 -11.62
N ARG A 113 -11.20 -5.88 -10.67
CA ARG A 113 -10.48 -4.66 -10.28
C ARG A 113 -10.05 -4.72 -8.82
N VAL A 114 -8.83 -4.29 -8.52
CA VAL A 114 -8.39 -4.09 -7.13
C VAL A 114 -9.20 -2.94 -6.54
N VAL A 115 -10.02 -3.24 -5.53
CA VAL A 115 -10.76 -2.21 -4.78
C VAL A 115 -10.01 -1.77 -3.53
N ARG A 116 -9.19 -2.67 -2.95
CA ARG A 116 -8.31 -2.38 -1.82
C ARG A 116 -7.01 -3.17 -1.96
N SER A 117 -5.92 -2.50 -1.65
CA SER A 117 -4.57 -3.05 -1.50
C SER A 117 -4.04 -2.49 -0.18
N LEU A 118 -3.56 -3.36 0.72
CA LEU A 118 -3.05 -2.94 2.02
C LEU A 118 -1.70 -3.59 2.29
N THR A 119 -0.67 -2.78 2.39
CA THR A 119 0.68 -3.21 2.79
C THR A 119 0.74 -3.50 4.30
N PRO A 120 1.75 -4.25 4.78
CA PRO A 120 2.00 -4.40 6.21
C PRO A 120 2.10 -3.05 6.94
N ALA A 121 2.63 -2.04 6.25
CA ALA A 121 2.81 -0.70 6.78
C ALA A 121 1.51 0.03 7.09
N GLU A 122 0.57 -0.09 6.17
CA GLU A 122 -0.76 0.50 6.33
C GLU A 122 -1.57 -0.33 7.33
N LEU A 123 -1.34 -1.64 7.42
CA LEU A 123 -1.98 -2.48 8.43
C LEU A 123 -1.57 -2.05 9.85
N ASP A 124 -0.30 -1.72 10.08
CA ASP A 124 0.19 -1.27 11.40
C ASP A 124 -0.40 0.08 11.84
N GLN A 125 -0.87 0.89 10.89
CA GLN A 125 -1.59 2.14 11.17
C GLN A 125 -3.05 1.91 11.57
N THR A 126 -3.49 0.65 11.60
CA THR A 126 -4.90 0.28 11.71
C THR A 126 -5.10 -0.86 12.72
N ARG A 127 -6.34 -1.07 13.16
CA ARG A 127 -6.65 -2.13 14.13
C ARG A 127 -7.23 -3.34 13.42
N LEU A 128 -6.52 -4.46 13.46
CA LEU A 128 -7.01 -5.73 12.95
C LEU A 128 -8.00 -6.38 13.94
N GLU A 129 -9.29 -6.24 13.65
CA GLU A 129 -10.42 -6.64 14.51
C GLU A 129 -11.37 -7.61 13.77
N ILE A 130 -12.30 -8.20 14.51
CA ILE A 130 -13.31 -9.12 13.99
C ILE A 130 -14.68 -8.60 14.39
N GLU A 131 -15.62 -8.55 13.44
CA GLU A 131 -17.03 -8.31 13.69
C GLU A 131 -17.86 -9.30 12.86
N GLY A 132 -18.57 -10.20 13.54
CA GLY A 132 -19.29 -11.29 12.89
C GLY A 132 -18.37 -12.18 12.06
N ASP A 133 -18.60 -12.20 10.74
CA ASP A 133 -17.81 -12.96 9.76
C ASP A 133 -16.81 -12.10 8.97
N THR A 134 -16.55 -10.89 9.45
CA THR A 134 -15.65 -9.94 8.80
C THR A 134 -14.39 -9.75 9.63
N VAL A 135 -13.24 -9.91 8.99
CA VAL A 135 -11.93 -9.47 9.53
C VAL A 135 -11.63 -8.12 8.90
N TYR A 136 -11.56 -7.05 9.70
CA TYR A 136 -11.38 -5.69 9.18
C TYR A 136 -10.19 -5.00 9.83
N TRP A 137 -9.66 -4.01 9.12
CA TRP A 137 -8.53 -3.21 9.56
C TRP A 137 -8.90 -1.73 9.68
N ALA A 138 -9.75 -1.21 8.80
CA ALA A 138 -10.20 0.19 8.91
C ALA A 138 -11.71 0.29 9.03
N ARG A 139 -12.18 1.38 9.66
CA ARG A 139 -13.58 1.79 9.62
C ARG A 139 -13.69 3.06 8.77
N SER A 140 -14.51 3.03 7.72
CA SER A 140 -14.79 4.23 6.94
C SER A 140 -15.50 5.25 7.83
N PRO A 141 -15.05 6.52 7.88
CA PRO A 141 -15.79 7.55 8.59
C PRO A 141 -17.19 7.65 8.00
N ARG A 142 -18.21 7.69 8.88
CA ARG A 142 -19.61 7.89 8.47
C ARG A 142 -19.69 9.16 7.62
N LYS A 143 -20.15 9.06 6.36
CA LYS A 143 -20.68 10.26 5.70
C LYS A 143 -21.93 10.66 6.47
N SER A 144 -21.91 11.83 7.10
CA SER A 144 -23.02 12.40 7.89
C SER A 144 -24.30 12.63 7.08
N ASP A 145 -24.24 12.54 5.76
CA ASP A 145 -25.29 13.05 4.87
C ASP A 145 -26.26 11.97 4.39
N ASP A 146 -26.15 10.74 4.91
CA ASP A 146 -26.99 9.63 4.46
C ASP A 146 -28.15 9.44 5.45
N HIS A 147 -29.21 10.22 5.22
CA HIS A 147 -30.42 10.28 6.03
C HIS A 147 -31.04 8.89 6.30
N GLY A 148 -30.84 8.37 7.51
CA GLY A 148 -31.80 7.45 8.14
C GLY A 148 -31.62 5.94 7.90
N VAL A 149 -30.51 5.47 7.34
CA VAL A 149 -30.27 4.01 7.20
C VAL A 149 -29.45 3.51 8.40
N PRO A 150 -30.00 2.66 9.31
CA PRO A 150 -29.28 2.23 10.51
C PRO A 150 -28.04 1.36 10.20
N ASP A 151 -27.07 1.28 11.11
CA ASP A 151 -25.76 0.62 10.88
C ASP A 151 -25.84 -0.84 10.43
N GLY A 152 -26.86 -1.61 10.85
CA GLY A 152 -27.03 -3.02 10.46
C GLY A 152 -27.45 -3.25 9.00
N PHE A 153 -27.62 -2.19 8.21
CA PHE A 153 -28.28 -2.23 6.91
C PHE A 153 -27.32 -2.20 5.71
N ARG A 154 -26.01 -1.98 5.92
CA ARG A 154 -25.02 -1.88 4.84
C ARG A 154 -24.07 -3.08 4.86
N ARG A 155 -24.03 -3.88 3.80
CA ARG A 155 -23.01 -4.93 3.58
C ARG A 155 -22.38 -4.81 2.19
N GLY A 156 -21.09 -5.14 2.10
CA GLY A 156 -20.31 -5.05 0.84
C GLY A 156 -19.39 -3.83 0.80
N PRO A 157 -19.10 -3.26 -0.39
CA PRO A 157 -18.18 -2.12 -0.52
C PRO A 157 -18.69 -0.85 0.18
N ASP A 158 -19.98 -0.84 0.53
CA ASP A 158 -20.67 0.23 1.26
C ASP A 158 -20.74 -0.04 2.79
N HIS A 159 -20.22 -1.18 3.27
CA HIS A 159 -20.12 -1.46 4.71
C HIS A 159 -19.08 -0.52 5.32
N PRO A 160 -19.31 0.03 6.53
CA PRO A 160 -18.32 0.85 7.22
C PRO A 160 -17.03 0.11 7.57
N LEU A 161 -16.96 -1.21 7.42
CA LEU A 161 -15.78 -2.01 7.79
C LEU A 161 -15.00 -2.33 6.52
N ILE A 162 -13.73 -1.95 6.49
CA ILE A 162 -12.82 -2.20 5.39
C ILE A 162 -12.01 -3.45 5.75
N GLY A 163 -12.28 -4.55 5.05
CA GLY A 163 -11.72 -5.86 5.41
C GLY A 163 -12.01 -6.98 4.43
N PHE A 164 -11.75 -8.21 4.89
CA PHE A 164 -12.19 -9.45 4.28
C PHE A 164 -13.53 -9.88 4.91
N HIS A 165 -14.60 -9.84 4.12
CA HIS A 165 -15.96 -10.12 4.57
C HIS A 165 -16.33 -11.59 4.34
N GLY A 166 -17.28 -12.11 5.11
CA GLY A 166 -17.89 -13.40 4.76
C GLY A 166 -16.98 -14.59 4.95
N GLN A 167 -16.14 -14.57 5.97
CA GLN A 167 -15.15 -15.60 6.21
C GLN A 167 -15.77 -16.77 6.98
N ASP A 168 -15.45 -18.00 6.59
CA ASP A 168 -15.90 -19.21 7.30
C ASP A 168 -15.34 -19.25 8.72
N ASP A 169 -14.05 -18.92 8.87
CA ASP A 169 -13.37 -18.80 10.15
C ASP A 169 -12.58 -17.47 10.22
N PRO A 170 -13.22 -16.39 10.70
CA PRO A 170 -12.57 -15.08 10.82
C PRO A 170 -11.44 -15.08 11.87
N ASN A 171 -11.46 -15.98 12.85
CA ASN A 171 -10.38 -16.08 13.83
C ASN A 171 -9.12 -16.68 13.21
N ALA A 172 -9.25 -17.77 12.46
CA ALA A 172 -8.14 -18.36 11.73
C ALA A 172 -7.58 -17.39 10.68
N LEU A 173 -8.44 -16.64 9.99
CA LEU A 173 -7.96 -15.62 9.05
C LEU A 173 -7.25 -14.47 9.74
N ARG A 174 -7.75 -13.97 10.88
CA ARG A 174 -7.04 -12.94 11.66
C ARG A 174 -5.68 -13.44 12.11
N GLN A 175 -5.59 -14.65 12.63
CA GLN A 175 -4.31 -15.26 13.02
C GLN A 175 -3.37 -15.40 11.83
N ARG A 176 -3.88 -15.79 10.66
CA ARG A 176 -3.11 -15.86 9.42
C ARG A 176 -2.56 -14.51 9.00
N ILE A 177 -3.36 -13.44 9.03
CA ILE A 177 -2.91 -12.08 8.72
C ILE A 177 -1.84 -11.62 9.73
N ARG A 178 -2.00 -11.92 11.03
CA ARG A 178 -0.97 -11.61 12.04
C ARG A 178 0.32 -12.37 11.80
N ALA A 179 0.24 -13.68 11.56
CA ALA A 179 1.39 -14.53 11.29
C ALA A 179 2.11 -14.10 10.01
N TRP A 180 1.36 -13.75 8.97
CA TRP A 180 1.87 -13.16 7.74
C TRP A 180 2.66 -11.88 8.03
N ARG A 181 2.07 -10.93 8.76
CA ARG A 181 2.72 -9.67 9.12
C ARG A 181 4.02 -9.91 9.88
N THR A 182 4.00 -10.75 10.91
CA THR A 182 5.21 -11.10 11.68
C THR A 182 6.26 -11.81 10.82
N GLY A 183 5.84 -12.72 9.94
CA GLY A 183 6.72 -13.45 9.03
C GLY A 183 7.42 -12.54 8.02
N LEU A 184 6.72 -11.54 7.46
CA LEU A 184 7.33 -10.57 6.56
C LEU A 184 8.37 -9.70 7.27
N THR A 185 8.07 -9.20 8.47
CA THR A 185 9.05 -8.45 9.25
C THR A 185 10.29 -9.31 9.54
N ALA A 186 10.11 -10.56 9.96
CA ALA A 186 11.23 -11.47 10.23
C ALA A 186 12.07 -11.77 8.98
N SER A 187 11.43 -11.99 7.83
CA SER A 187 12.12 -12.19 6.54
C SER A 187 12.93 -10.96 6.14
N LYS A 188 12.35 -9.77 6.26
CA LYS A 188 13.03 -8.50 5.94
C LYS A 188 14.19 -8.23 6.88
N VAL A 189 14.05 -8.54 8.17
CA VAL A 189 15.17 -8.51 9.13
C VAL A 189 16.27 -9.49 8.73
N ALA A 190 15.92 -10.74 8.36
CA ALA A 190 16.90 -11.73 7.94
C ALA A 190 17.65 -11.33 6.66
N GLN A 191 16.95 -10.80 5.66
CA GLN A 191 17.55 -10.27 4.43
C GLN A 191 18.46 -9.08 4.71
N THR A 192 18.04 -8.18 5.59
CA THR A 192 18.86 -7.04 6.03
C THR A 192 20.10 -7.51 6.79
N GLN A 193 19.98 -8.53 7.63
CA GLN A 193 21.11 -9.14 8.33
C GLN A 193 22.10 -9.80 7.36
N ALA A 194 21.61 -10.52 6.35
CA ALA A 194 22.43 -11.12 5.30
C ALA A 194 23.21 -10.04 4.54
N PHE A 195 22.53 -8.97 4.12
CA PHE A 195 23.16 -7.81 3.51
C PHE A 195 24.26 -7.21 4.39
N LEU A 196 24.08 -7.13 5.71
CA LEU A 196 25.12 -6.63 6.63
C LEU A 196 26.36 -7.53 6.65
N THR A 197 26.18 -8.84 6.57
CA THR A 197 27.28 -9.83 6.58
C THR A 197 28.01 -9.98 5.24
N GLU A 198 27.41 -9.55 4.14
CA GLU A 198 28.04 -9.60 2.81
C GLU A 198 29.28 -8.70 2.76
N ALA A 199 30.34 -9.19 2.11
CA ALA A 199 31.52 -8.39 1.85
C ALA A 199 31.18 -7.21 0.92
N PRO A 200 31.85 -6.05 1.05
CA PRO A 200 31.67 -4.96 0.10
C PRO A 200 32.12 -5.41 -1.29
N GLU A 201 31.16 -5.68 -2.17
CA GLU A 201 31.46 -5.92 -3.58
C GLU A 201 31.67 -4.58 -4.30
N PRO A 202 32.60 -4.53 -5.27
CA PRO A 202 32.80 -3.35 -6.08
C PRO A 202 31.53 -3.06 -6.91
N ALA A 203 31.21 -1.78 -7.05
CA ALA A 203 30.09 -1.35 -7.89
C ALA A 203 30.29 -1.81 -9.35
N PRO A 204 29.20 -2.22 -10.03
CA PRO A 204 29.28 -2.54 -11.45
C PRO A 204 29.72 -1.29 -12.24
N MET A 205 30.81 -1.41 -12.99
CA MET A 205 31.27 -0.31 -13.83
C MET A 205 30.23 0.00 -14.92
N PRO A 206 29.92 1.27 -15.20
CA PRO A 206 29.09 1.62 -16.34
C PRO A 206 29.78 1.08 -17.60
N ALA A 207 29.07 0.24 -18.36
CA ALA A 207 29.60 -0.33 -19.59
C ALA A 207 30.02 0.81 -20.53
N GLU A 208 31.32 0.96 -20.72
CA GLU A 208 31.92 1.89 -21.67
C GLU A 208 31.29 1.63 -23.04
N ALA A 209 30.82 2.69 -23.69
CA ALA A 209 29.96 2.69 -24.88
C ALA A 209 30.42 1.69 -25.96
N ALA A 210 29.94 0.45 -25.86
CA ALA A 210 29.97 -0.50 -26.95
C ALA A 210 28.94 -0.03 -27.99
N THR A 211 29.41 0.06 -29.22
CA THR A 211 28.70 0.41 -30.46
C THR A 211 27.25 -0.09 -30.49
N PRO A 212 26.28 0.69 -31.04
CA PRO A 212 24.86 0.34 -30.99
C PRO A 212 24.57 -0.85 -31.91
N ALA A 213 24.75 -2.05 -31.38
CA ALA A 213 24.26 -3.28 -31.95
C ALA A 213 23.36 -3.93 -30.91
N ALA A 214 22.05 -3.79 -31.10
CA ALA A 214 20.96 -4.46 -30.40
C ALA A 214 21.15 -4.60 -28.88
N ALA A 215 20.62 -3.64 -28.12
CA ALA A 215 20.55 -3.67 -26.65
C ALA A 215 20.13 -5.06 -26.14
N PRO A 216 21.02 -5.83 -25.49
CA PRO A 216 20.55 -6.83 -24.55
C PRO A 216 20.05 -6.05 -23.33
N GLU A 217 18.91 -6.48 -22.81
CA GLU A 217 18.39 -6.06 -21.52
C GLU A 217 19.53 -6.23 -20.50
N THR A 218 20.21 -5.15 -20.12
CA THR A 218 21.22 -5.18 -19.08
C THR A 218 20.50 -5.43 -17.77
N GLU A 219 20.36 -6.71 -17.42
CA GLU A 219 20.05 -7.18 -16.08
C GLU A 219 21.05 -6.53 -15.14
N THR A 220 20.59 -5.49 -14.43
CA THR A 220 21.35 -4.93 -13.33
C THR A 220 21.44 -6.03 -12.29
N GLU A 221 22.63 -6.38 -11.81
CA GLU A 221 22.78 -7.42 -10.79
C GLU A 221 21.84 -7.14 -9.62
N PRO A 222 21.13 -8.17 -9.11
CA PRO A 222 20.11 -7.97 -8.07
C PRO A 222 20.73 -7.25 -6.86
N GLY A 223 20.11 -6.13 -6.48
CA GLY A 223 20.55 -5.31 -5.36
C GLY A 223 21.39 -4.09 -5.73
N TRP A 224 21.87 -3.94 -6.97
CA TRP A 224 22.54 -2.73 -7.45
C TRP A 224 21.61 -1.80 -8.22
N TYR A 225 21.69 -0.50 -7.92
CA TYR A 225 20.90 0.54 -8.55
C TYR A 225 21.82 1.63 -9.08
N LEU A 226 21.82 1.83 -10.39
CA LEU A 226 22.68 2.78 -11.10
C LEU A 226 21.89 3.97 -11.62
N HIS A 227 22.44 5.17 -11.46
CA HIS A 227 21.99 6.37 -12.14
C HIS A 227 22.72 6.53 -13.48
N GLY A 228 21.99 6.61 -14.59
CA GLY A 228 22.59 6.59 -15.93
C GLY A 228 23.55 7.74 -16.24
N GLU A 229 23.23 8.97 -15.83
CA GLU A 229 24.05 10.14 -16.20
C GLU A 229 25.23 10.42 -15.26
N THR A 230 25.06 10.18 -13.96
CA THR A 230 26.05 10.53 -12.93
C THR A 230 26.97 9.37 -12.57
N GLY A 231 26.66 8.14 -12.99
CA GLY A 231 27.38 6.93 -12.57
C GLY A 231 27.11 6.52 -11.12
N VAL A 232 26.28 7.27 -10.38
CA VAL A 232 26.01 7.00 -8.97
C VAL A 232 25.37 5.63 -8.82
N SER A 233 25.99 4.78 -8.02
CA SER A 233 25.54 3.44 -7.72
C SER A 233 25.27 3.27 -6.24
N LEU A 234 24.20 2.56 -5.92
CA LEU A 234 23.81 2.19 -4.56
C LEU A 234 23.47 0.70 -4.52
N ARG A 235 24.01 0.00 -3.51
CA ARG A 235 23.56 -1.34 -3.16
C ARG A 235 22.47 -1.26 -2.09
N VAL A 236 21.37 -1.98 -2.29
CA VAL A 236 20.23 -2.05 -1.36
C VAL A 236 20.02 -3.51 -0.94
N PRO A 237 19.64 -3.79 0.33
CA PRO A 237 19.35 -5.15 0.76
C PRO A 237 18.27 -5.82 -0.09
N GLU A 238 18.41 -7.12 -0.32
CA GLU A 238 17.41 -7.90 -1.04
C GLU A 238 16.03 -7.80 -0.34
N GLY A 239 14.96 -7.75 -1.14
CA GLY A 239 13.59 -7.68 -0.63
C GLY A 239 13.13 -6.28 -0.20
N TRP A 240 14.00 -5.27 -0.27
CA TRP A 240 13.58 -3.87 -0.17
C TRP A 240 12.92 -3.43 -1.47
N GLU A 241 11.82 -2.70 -1.34
CA GLU A 241 11.13 -2.15 -2.51
C GLU A 241 11.87 -0.89 -2.97
N VAL A 242 12.29 -0.85 -4.23
CA VAL A 242 12.99 0.31 -4.80
C VAL A 242 12.18 0.96 -5.91
N THR A 243 11.92 2.25 -5.74
CA THR A 243 11.22 3.09 -6.70
C THR A 243 12.06 4.30 -7.07
N VAL A 244 11.83 4.81 -8.26
CA VAL A 244 12.47 6.03 -8.78
C VAL A 244 11.43 7.02 -9.27
N CYS A 245 11.72 8.31 -9.14
CA CYS A 245 10.88 9.36 -9.70
C CYS A 245 11.68 10.64 -10.01
N GLN A 246 10.99 11.58 -10.65
CA GLN A 246 11.46 12.95 -10.90
C GLN A 246 10.89 13.88 -9.85
N ARG A 247 11.76 14.50 -9.06
CA ARG A 247 11.44 15.54 -8.09
C ARG A 247 11.90 16.89 -8.61
N THR A 248 10.96 17.80 -8.86
CA THR A 248 11.26 19.16 -9.33
C THR A 248 10.83 20.19 -8.31
N ALA A 249 11.71 21.15 -8.02
CA ALA A 249 11.39 22.30 -7.18
C ALA A 249 10.80 23.40 -8.06
N LYS A 250 9.53 23.78 -7.82
CA LYS A 250 8.88 24.89 -8.49
C LYS A 250 8.65 26.03 -7.50
N LYS A 251 9.19 27.22 -7.80
CA LYS A 251 8.84 28.43 -7.06
C LYS A 251 7.40 28.83 -7.40
N VAL A 252 6.55 28.89 -6.39
CA VAL A 252 5.15 29.33 -6.49
C VAL A 252 5.05 30.71 -5.81
N PRO A 253 4.51 31.73 -6.49
CA PRO A 253 4.27 33.04 -5.88
C PRO A 253 3.44 32.89 -4.59
N LEU A 254 3.81 33.59 -3.52
CA LEU A 254 3.17 33.60 -2.19
C LEU A 254 3.27 32.31 -1.36
N LEU A 255 3.54 31.14 -1.95
CA LEU A 255 3.65 29.85 -1.24
C LEU A 255 5.10 29.34 -1.11
N GLY A 256 6.07 30.03 -1.70
CA GLY A 256 7.47 29.64 -1.65
C GLY A 256 7.80 28.52 -2.63
N THR A 257 8.75 27.64 -2.27
CA THR A 257 9.17 26.53 -3.14
C THR A 257 8.29 25.32 -2.87
N VAL A 258 7.55 24.87 -3.89
CA VAL A 258 6.76 23.63 -3.85
C VAL A 258 7.55 22.52 -4.55
N MET A 259 7.63 21.36 -3.91
CA MET A 259 8.25 20.17 -4.48
C MET A 259 7.18 19.36 -5.19
N ASN A 260 7.38 19.10 -6.48
CA ASN A 260 6.54 18.21 -7.27
C ASN A 260 7.30 16.92 -7.54
N GLU A 261 6.74 15.78 -7.14
CA GLU A 261 7.25 14.45 -7.45
C GLU A 261 6.37 13.82 -8.53
N SER A 262 6.98 13.24 -9.57
CA SER A 262 6.26 12.37 -10.50
C SER A 262 5.77 11.12 -9.78
N GLU A 263 4.85 10.39 -10.40
CA GLU A 263 4.40 9.10 -9.88
C GLU A 263 5.62 8.17 -9.68
N PRO A 264 5.80 7.56 -8.49
CA PRO A 264 6.86 6.61 -8.24
C PRO A 264 6.72 5.40 -9.17
N GLN A 265 7.82 5.03 -9.84
CA GLN A 265 7.87 3.87 -10.71
C GLN A 265 8.87 2.86 -10.17
N PRO A 266 8.64 1.54 -10.32
CA PRO A 266 9.67 0.54 -10.05
C PRO A 266 10.93 0.84 -10.86
N TYR A 267 12.10 0.63 -10.27
CA TYR A 267 13.37 0.78 -11.00
C TYR A 267 13.41 -0.18 -12.19
N SER A 268 13.64 0.36 -13.39
CA SER A 268 13.69 -0.39 -14.65
C SER A 268 15.02 -0.25 -15.40
N GLY A 269 16.06 0.26 -14.72
CA GLY A 269 17.41 0.43 -15.27
C GLY A 269 17.96 1.85 -15.10
N PRO A 270 19.13 2.14 -15.72
CA PRO A 270 19.87 3.40 -15.56
C PRO A 270 19.20 4.56 -16.32
N ALA A 271 18.01 4.96 -15.88
CA ALA A 271 17.32 6.16 -16.32
C ALA A 271 17.82 7.42 -15.57
N GLY A 272 17.51 8.61 -16.08
CA GLY A 272 17.91 9.89 -15.46
C GLY A 272 17.02 10.33 -14.29
N TRP A 273 16.71 9.44 -13.35
CA TRP A 273 15.93 9.75 -12.14
C TRP A 273 16.69 10.67 -11.19
N ASN A 274 16.03 11.50 -10.38
CA ASN A 274 16.75 12.33 -9.39
C ASN A 274 16.33 12.08 -7.94
N LEU A 275 15.42 11.13 -7.73
CA LEU A 275 15.08 10.54 -6.45
C LEU A 275 15.01 9.01 -6.62
N LEU A 276 15.83 8.30 -5.84
CA LEU A 276 15.68 6.88 -5.58
C LEU A 276 15.19 6.67 -4.15
N ARG A 277 14.15 5.85 -4.01
CA ARG A 277 13.54 5.49 -2.72
C ARG A 277 13.62 3.99 -2.52
N ALA A 278 14.29 3.57 -1.46
CA ALA A 278 14.32 2.18 -1.01
C ALA A 278 13.54 2.03 0.30
N GLN A 279 12.60 1.09 0.34
CA GLN A 279 11.73 0.84 1.49
C GLN A 279 11.95 -0.58 2.03
N GLY A 280 12.57 -0.65 3.20
CA GLY A 280 12.86 -1.92 3.88
C GLY A 280 11.67 -2.44 4.65
N ALA A 281 11.08 -1.62 5.50
CA ALA A 281 9.92 -1.92 6.34
C ALA A 281 8.98 -0.70 6.35
N PRO A 282 7.78 -0.79 6.93
CA PRO A 282 6.81 0.32 7.00
C PRO A 282 7.36 1.69 7.39
N ASP A 283 8.29 1.67 8.32
CA ASP A 283 8.92 2.77 9.05
C ASP A 283 10.42 2.91 8.69
N VAL A 284 10.91 2.08 7.77
CA VAL A 284 12.29 2.11 7.29
C VAL A 284 12.30 2.61 5.86
N LEU A 285 12.89 3.79 5.69
CA LEU A 285 12.94 4.50 4.42
C LEU A 285 14.37 4.95 4.15
N PHE A 286 14.79 4.88 2.89
CA PHE A 286 16.02 5.48 2.42
C PHE A 286 15.73 6.25 1.13
N ASN A 287 15.90 7.56 1.15
CA ASN A 287 15.81 8.41 -0.03
C ASN A 287 17.20 8.93 -0.39
N LEU A 288 17.57 8.77 -1.67
CA LEU A 288 18.74 9.37 -2.28
C LEU A 288 18.30 10.38 -3.32
N TYR A 289 18.61 11.65 -3.08
CA TYR A 289 18.33 12.76 -3.99
C TYR A 289 19.59 13.14 -4.75
N LEU A 290 19.49 13.28 -6.08
CA LEU A 290 20.53 13.86 -6.92
C LEU A 290 20.12 15.25 -7.36
N ARG A 291 21.04 16.22 -7.22
CA ARG A 291 20.85 17.57 -7.74
C ARG A 291 22.13 18.05 -8.42
N PRO A 292 22.04 18.85 -9.48
CA PRO A 292 23.20 19.55 -10.01
C PRO A 292 23.68 20.61 -9.00
N GLY A 293 24.99 20.85 -8.95
CA GLY A 293 25.63 21.87 -8.12
C GLY A 293 26.25 21.34 -6.83
N GLY A 294 26.69 22.28 -5.98
CA GLY A 294 27.34 22.00 -4.70
C GLY A 294 26.39 22.06 -3.50
N ILE A 295 26.92 21.74 -2.33
CA ILE A 295 26.16 21.75 -1.08
C ILE A 295 25.80 23.20 -0.71
N GLU A 296 24.50 23.48 -0.57
CA GLU A 296 23.97 24.82 -0.28
C GLU A 296 24.05 25.22 1.20
N LYS A 297 24.09 24.24 2.12
CA LYS A 297 24.05 24.45 3.57
C LYS A 297 25.22 23.75 4.26
N THR A 298 25.79 24.40 5.26
CA THR A 298 26.84 23.83 6.10
C THR A 298 26.26 22.93 7.19
N LEU A 299 27.11 22.05 7.75
CA LEU A 299 26.74 21.22 8.91
C LEU A 299 26.21 22.07 10.08
N GLN A 300 26.89 23.19 10.38
CA GLN A 300 26.49 24.07 11.49
C GLN A 300 25.12 24.71 11.25
N GLU A 301 24.82 25.13 10.03
CA GLU A 301 23.49 25.68 9.69
C GLU A 301 22.38 24.64 9.82
N ILE A 302 22.66 23.37 9.49
CA ILE A 302 21.68 22.29 9.61
C ILE A 302 21.49 21.87 11.08
N VAL A 303 22.58 21.76 11.84
CA VAL A 303 22.53 21.45 13.28
C VAL A 303 21.84 22.56 14.06
N GLY A 304 22.14 23.82 13.74
CA GLY A 304 21.53 25.00 14.35
C GLY A 304 20.15 25.37 13.80
N ASP A 305 19.57 24.58 12.89
CA ASP A 305 18.27 24.88 12.31
C ASP A 305 17.18 24.85 13.39
N ARG A 306 16.51 26.00 13.57
CA ARG A 306 15.36 26.17 14.49
C ARG A 306 14.26 25.12 14.27
N TRP A 307 14.12 24.62 13.05
CA TRP A 307 13.14 23.58 12.73
C TRP A 307 13.48 22.24 13.38
N SER A 308 14.76 21.94 13.56
CA SER A 308 15.22 20.73 14.26
C SER A 308 14.75 20.76 15.72
N GLY A 309 14.86 21.93 16.38
CA GLY A 309 14.38 22.12 17.74
C GLY A 309 12.85 22.03 17.85
N LEU A 310 12.11 22.67 16.94
CA LEU A 310 10.65 22.59 16.91
C LEU A 310 10.11 21.17 16.63
N ALA A 311 10.84 20.39 15.83
CA ALA A 311 10.51 19.00 15.53
C ALA A 311 10.97 18.01 16.62
N GLY A 312 11.56 18.48 17.72
CA GLY A 312 12.03 17.63 18.81
C GLY A 312 13.19 16.71 18.41
N LEU A 313 13.99 17.09 17.41
CA LEU A 313 15.11 16.28 16.94
C LEU A 313 16.31 16.43 17.89
N ARG A 314 16.79 15.31 18.42
CA ARG A 314 18.00 15.25 19.23
C ARG A 314 19.16 14.72 18.40
N LEU A 315 20.26 15.47 18.33
CA LEU A 315 21.48 14.99 17.66
C LEU A 315 22.02 13.76 18.41
N LEU A 316 22.30 12.69 17.66
CA LEU A 316 22.95 11.47 18.15
C LEU A 316 24.43 11.46 17.77
N ASP A 317 24.73 11.76 16.50
CA ASP A 317 26.08 11.68 15.95
C ASP A 317 26.27 12.64 14.77
N GLN A 318 27.52 12.96 14.44
CA GLN A 318 27.90 13.79 13.30
C GLN A 318 29.22 13.33 12.68
N GLU A 319 29.28 13.37 11.36
CA GLU A 319 30.45 13.04 10.55
C GLU A 319 30.76 14.24 9.64
N PRO A 320 31.58 15.21 10.10
CA PRO A 320 31.78 16.48 9.40
C PRO A 320 32.60 16.37 8.11
N ASP A 321 33.44 15.34 7.99
CA ASP A 321 34.39 15.15 6.90
C ASP A 321 34.17 13.79 6.21
N LEU A 322 32.92 13.50 5.86
CA LEU A 322 32.54 12.25 5.20
C LEU A 322 33.08 12.24 3.76
N VAL A 323 33.86 11.21 3.43
CA VAL A 323 34.38 10.96 2.07
C VAL A 323 33.92 9.57 1.63
N LEU A 324 33.21 9.52 0.51
CA LEU A 324 32.73 8.29 -0.09
C LEU A 324 33.58 7.90 -1.32
N PRO A 325 33.55 6.61 -1.71
CA PRO A 325 34.07 6.19 -3.01
C PRO A 325 33.44 7.01 -4.16
N GLY A 326 34.19 7.22 -5.26
CA GLY A 326 33.72 8.07 -6.37
C GLY A 326 33.89 9.59 -6.15
N GLY A 327 34.61 10.00 -5.10
CA GLY A 327 35.03 11.39 -4.90
C GLY A 327 33.96 12.31 -4.29
N TYR A 328 32.84 11.76 -3.83
CA TYR A 328 31.84 12.50 -3.06
C TYR A 328 32.36 12.83 -1.67
N ARG A 329 32.29 14.10 -1.29
CA ARG A 329 32.70 14.60 0.02
C ARG A 329 31.67 15.54 0.61
N GLY A 330 31.56 15.57 1.93
CA GLY A 330 30.64 16.46 2.62
C GLY A 330 30.48 16.04 4.07
N PHE A 331 29.25 16.01 4.57
CA PHE A 331 28.98 15.68 5.95
C PHE A 331 27.72 14.84 6.10
N ALA A 332 27.67 14.07 7.18
CA ALA A 332 26.48 13.34 7.62
C ALA A 332 26.18 13.62 9.09
N LEU A 333 24.94 13.36 9.48
CA LEU A 333 24.52 13.44 10.87
C LEU A 333 23.39 12.44 11.13
N ARG A 334 23.31 12.03 12.39
CA ARG A 334 22.29 11.13 12.89
C ARG A 334 21.50 11.83 13.99
N ARG A 335 20.18 11.71 13.94
CA ARG A 335 19.26 12.33 14.90
C ARG A 335 18.26 11.31 15.40
N LEU A 336 17.84 11.48 16.64
CA LEU A 336 16.66 10.83 17.17
C LEU A 336 15.50 11.81 17.05
N GLY A 337 14.37 11.33 16.60
CA GLY A 337 13.17 12.14 16.51
C GLY A 337 11.90 11.33 16.73
N PRO A 338 10.77 12.03 16.85
CA PRO A 338 9.47 11.40 16.74
C PRO A 338 9.40 10.65 15.40
N GLY A 339 8.94 9.40 15.44
CA GLY A 339 8.66 8.68 14.20
C GLY A 339 7.62 9.39 13.34
N ALA A 340 7.55 9.05 12.05
CA ALA A 340 6.59 9.65 11.11
C ALA A 340 5.12 9.57 11.58
N GLN A 341 4.83 8.71 12.55
CA GLN A 341 3.52 8.49 13.16
C GLN A 341 3.26 9.30 14.44
N ALA A 342 4.22 10.06 14.97
CA ALA A 342 4.05 10.78 16.24
C ALA A 342 2.95 11.84 16.21
N ALA A 343 2.61 12.36 15.03
CA ALA A 343 1.45 13.25 14.86
C ALA A 343 0.10 12.54 14.96
N ARG A 344 0.07 11.20 14.89
CA ARG A 344 -1.15 10.38 14.84
C ARG A 344 -1.26 9.38 16.02
N SER A 345 -0.18 9.15 16.76
CA SER A 345 -0.13 8.24 17.89
C SER A 345 0.87 8.73 18.93
N GLU A 346 0.45 8.82 20.19
CA GLU A 346 1.34 9.13 21.33
C GLU A 346 2.37 8.01 21.59
N GLU A 347 2.12 6.80 21.11
CA GLU A 347 3.01 5.63 21.27
C GLU A 347 3.89 5.37 20.03
N ALA A 348 4.02 6.34 19.13
CA ALA A 348 4.88 6.16 17.95
C ALA A 348 6.34 5.92 18.41
N PRO A 349 6.98 4.82 17.98
CA PRO A 349 8.34 4.51 18.38
C PRO A 349 9.29 5.62 17.90
N GLU A 350 10.30 5.91 18.73
CA GLU A 350 11.36 6.83 18.33
C GLU A 350 12.05 6.32 17.06
N THR A 351 12.44 7.25 16.20
CA THR A 351 13.05 6.95 14.91
C THR A 351 14.42 7.60 14.84
N VAL A 352 15.39 6.83 14.36
CA VAL A 352 16.71 7.33 13.99
C VAL A 352 16.65 7.86 12.57
N LEU A 353 16.98 9.14 12.40
CA LEU A 353 17.09 9.83 11.13
C LEU A 353 18.56 9.93 10.74
N HIS A 354 18.89 9.48 9.53
CA HIS A 354 20.19 9.65 8.90
C HIS A 354 20.06 10.70 7.81
N GLN A 355 20.94 11.70 7.85
CA GLN A 355 20.96 12.76 6.85
C GLN A 355 22.40 12.97 6.39
N ALA A 356 22.62 13.01 5.07
CA ALA A 356 23.93 13.31 4.50
C ALA A 356 23.81 14.29 3.35
N TRP A 357 24.79 15.18 3.23
CA TRP A 357 24.96 16.11 2.13
C TRP A 357 26.37 15.93 1.59
N LEU A 358 26.46 15.48 0.34
CA LEU A 358 27.71 15.07 -0.29
C LEU A 358 27.81 15.71 -1.67
N THR A 359 29.00 16.07 -2.12
CA THR A 359 29.20 16.62 -3.47
C THR A 359 30.53 16.16 -4.06
N ASN A 360 30.55 15.97 -5.39
CA ASN A 360 31.76 15.79 -6.18
C ASN A 360 32.13 17.06 -6.97
N GLY A 361 31.45 18.19 -6.70
CA GLY A 361 31.60 19.47 -7.39
C GLY A 361 30.64 19.68 -8.56
N GLN A 362 30.21 18.61 -9.24
CA GLN A 362 29.22 18.69 -10.32
C GLN A 362 27.81 18.42 -9.82
N PHE A 363 27.67 17.42 -8.95
CA PHE A 363 26.41 17.00 -8.37
C PHE A 363 26.48 17.01 -6.85
N THR A 364 25.31 17.16 -6.24
CA THR A 364 25.07 16.99 -4.82
C THR A 364 24.15 15.80 -4.60
N LEU A 365 24.57 14.91 -3.70
CA LEU A 365 23.75 13.87 -3.13
C LEU A 365 23.20 14.34 -1.80
N GLU A 366 21.89 14.22 -1.62
CA GLU A 366 21.27 14.36 -0.32
C GLU A 366 20.66 13.01 0.07
N VAL A 367 21.08 12.46 1.19
CA VAL A 367 20.50 11.24 1.77
C VAL A 367 19.56 11.66 2.88
N GLN A 368 18.35 11.12 2.85
CA GLN A 368 17.40 11.19 3.96
C GLN A 368 16.86 9.79 4.21
N ALA A 369 17.24 9.22 5.34
CA ALA A 369 16.81 7.88 5.71
C ALA A 369 16.31 7.85 7.16
N SER A 370 15.43 6.89 7.44
CA SER A 370 14.83 6.71 8.76
C SER A 370 14.70 5.24 9.10
N SER A 371 14.90 4.88 10.37
CA SER A 371 14.61 3.55 10.89
C SER A 371 14.13 3.61 12.33
N PRO A 372 13.29 2.67 12.78
CA PRO A 372 12.90 2.56 14.18
C PRO A 372 14.11 2.35 15.10
N LEU A 373 14.09 2.97 16.27
CA LEU A 373 15.15 2.83 17.26
C LEU A 373 15.27 1.39 17.80
N ASP A 374 14.16 0.67 17.90
CA ASP A 374 14.07 -0.70 18.40
C ASP A 374 14.51 -1.77 17.39
N HIS A 375 14.83 -1.38 16.15
CA HIS A 375 15.33 -2.26 15.10
C HIS A 375 16.73 -1.84 14.61
N PRO A 376 17.80 -2.06 15.40
CA PRO A 376 19.16 -1.61 15.09
C PRO A 376 19.75 -2.24 13.81
N VAL A 377 19.18 -3.37 13.35
CA VAL A 377 19.57 -3.99 12.07
C VAL A 377 19.31 -3.06 10.88
N TYR A 378 18.22 -2.29 10.90
CA TYR A 378 17.90 -1.35 9.83
C TYR A 378 18.77 -0.09 9.90
N ASP A 379 19.06 0.38 11.12
CA ASP A 379 20.01 1.48 11.35
C ASP A 379 21.40 1.14 10.78
N ALA A 380 21.92 -0.04 11.09
CA ALA A 380 23.19 -0.52 10.55
C ALA A 380 23.16 -0.67 9.02
N ALA A 381 22.03 -1.13 8.45
CA ALA A 381 21.91 -1.28 7.00
C ALA A 381 21.86 0.06 6.27
N ILE A 382 21.13 1.04 6.81
CA ILE A 382 21.12 2.42 6.30
C ILE A 382 22.52 3.02 6.32
N THR A 383 23.26 2.85 7.42
CA THR A 383 24.66 3.28 7.50
C THR A 383 25.50 2.59 6.42
N LYS A 384 25.43 1.26 6.31
CA LYS A 384 26.17 0.50 5.28
C LYS A 384 25.83 0.96 3.87
N MET A 385 24.54 1.20 3.57
CA MET A 385 24.07 1.73 2.29
C MET A 385 24.64 3.13 2.01
N MET A 386 24.57 4.04 2.99
CA MET A 386 25.07 5.41 2.87
C MET A 386 26.57 5.45 2.57
N HIS A 387 27.38 4.66 3.30
CA HIS A 387 28.82 4.57 3.07
C HIS A 387 29.20 3.78 1.81
N GLY A 388 28.27 2.95 1.31
CA GLY A 388 28.44 2.17 0.08
C GLY A 388 28.06 2.91 -1.20
N ILE A 389 27.59 4.16 -1.12
CA ILE A 389 27.34 4.98 -2.32
C ILE A 389 28.68 5.24 -3.02
N SER A 390 28.73 4.99 -4.32
CA SER A 390 29.88 5.25 -5.18
C SER A 390 29.47 5.87 -6.51
N ALA A 391 30.44 6.35 -7.29
CA ALA A 391 30.27 6.82 -8.67
C ALA A 391 31.51 6.54 -9.51
#